data_AF-A0A433VNG3-F1
#
_entry.id   AF-A0A433VNG3-F1
#
_cell.length_a   1.000
_cell.length_b   1.000
_cell.length_c   1.000
_cell.angle_alpha   90.00
_cell.angle_beta   90.00
_cell.angle_gamma   90.00
#
_symmetry.space_group_name_H-M   'P 1'
#
loop_
_entity.id
_entity.type
_entity.pdbx_description
1 polymer ?
#
loop_
_entity_poly.entity_id
_entity_poly.type
_entity_poly.pdbx_seq_one_letter_code
_entity_poly.pdbx_strand_id
1 'polypeptide(L)'
;MSRFFRLRQDAESWFSNIMHKQPIDTKFDIYYFCLMLGLATGKYNNTKDGSEFVDYFVKDYASHQTLIIGLLIRAELFKRGIHITERDEVSNLFKKFIDTATRTQLSDEAIEKLNGYASGGYEYLAGEIDTKPHHVEEFLITYHNLLNEAIENNPQWLSRV
;
A
#
# COMPACT_ATOMS: atom_id res chain seq x y z
N MET A 1 -15.29 4.12 10.34
CA MET A 1 -14.17 3.93 9.38
C MET A 1 -12.89 4.26 10.13
N SER A 2 -11.74 3.70 9.75
CA SER A 2 -10.49 3.93 10.48
C SER A 2 -9.74 5.12 9.91
N ARG A 3 -9.22 5.97 10.80
CA ARG A 3 -8.30 7.07 10.47
C ARG A 3 -6.83 6.66 10.58
N PHE A 4 -6.57 5.43 11.00
CA PHE A 4 -5.22 4.93 11.28
C PHE A 4 -4.77 3.96 10.19
N PHE A 5 -3.47 3.97 9.90
CA PHE A 5 -2.85 2.88 9.18
C PHE A 5 -2.95 1.61 10.01
N ARG A 6 -3.30 0.50 9.35
CA ARG A 6 -3.48 -0.82 9.96
C ARG A 6 -2.58 -1.83 9.30
N LEU A 7 -1.82 -2.57 10.10
CA LEU A 7 -1.03 -3.70 9.66
C LEU A 7 -1.62 -5.00 10.22
N ARG A 8 -1.78 -6.03 9.39
CA ARG A 8 -2.31 -7.31 9.84
C ARG A 8 -1.37 -7.98 10.84
N GLN A 9 -1.94 -8.71 11.80
CA GLN A 9 -1.14 -9.42 12.81
C GLN A 9 -0.27 -10.53 12.21
N ASP A 10 -0.76 -11.22 11.18
CA ASP A 10 0.00 -12.24 10.47
C ASP A 10 1.12 -11.63 9.62
N ALA A 11 0.90 -10.47 9.01
CA ALA A 11 1.98 -9.69 8.37
C ALA A 11 3.06 -9.32 9.40
N GLU A 12 2.71 -8.76 10.55
CA GLU A 12 3.69 -8.47 11.62
C GLU A 12 4.47 -9.73 12.03
N SER A 13 3.78 -10.86 12.18
CA SER A 13 4.41 -12.15 12.49
C SER A 13 5.33 -12.61 11.36
N TRP A 14 4.94 -12.47 10.11
CA TRP A 14 5.71 -12.93 8.96
C TRP A 14 7.04 -12.17 8.83
N PHE A 15 7.00 -10.84 9.01
CA PHE A 15 8.18 -9.97 8.96
C PHE A 15 9.04 -9.99 10.23
N SER A 16 8.65 -10.73 11.29
CA SER A 16 9.24 -10.61 12.64
C SER A 16 10.75 -10.82 12.70
N ASN A 17 11.31 -11.63 11.81
CA ASN A 17 12.74 -11.97 11.79
C ASN A 17 13.61 -10.89 11.12
N ILE A 18 13.01 -9.95 10.38
CA ILE A 18 13.71 -8.85 9.71
C ILE A 18 13.28 -7.46 10.21
N MET A 19 12.23 -7.40 11.03
CA MET A 19 11.83 -6.18 11.73
C MET A 19 12.97 -5.69 12.66
N HIS A 20 13.23 -4.38 12.67
CA HIS A 20 14.35 -3.73 13.37
C HIS A 20 15.75 -4.10 12.84
N LYS A 21 15.83 -4.65 11.62
CA LYS A 21 17.08 -4.81 10.88
C LYS A 21 17.10 -3.83 9.72
N GLN A 22 18.10 -2.95 9.70
CA GLN A 22 18.22 -1.90 8.69
C GLN A 22 18.15 -2.47 7.25
N PRO A 23 17.40 -1.81 6.33
CA PRO A 23 16.72 -0.52 6.51
C PRO A 23 15.29 -0.62 7.07
N ILE A 24 14.85 -1.78 7.56
CA ILE A 24 13.49 -2.01 8.06
C ILE A 24 13.45 -1.77 9.57
N ASP A 25 12.85 -0.65 10.00
CA ASP A 25 12.87 -0.27 11.42
C ASP A 25 11.47 -0.02 12.01
N THR A 26 10.50 0.34 11.17
CA THR A 26 9.17 0.74 11.59
C THR A 26 8.09 -0.18 11.03
N LYS A 27 6.94 -0.24 11.70
CA LYS A 27 5.74 -0.88 11.14
C LYS A 27 5.31 -0.26 9.81
N PHE A 28 5.65 1.02 9.60
CA PHE A 28 5.35 1.71 8.35
C PHE A 28 6.18 1.15 7.17
N ASP A 29 7.41 0.70 7.40
CA ASP A 29 8.23 0.05 6.37
C ASP A 29 7.59 -1.25 5.88
N ILE A 30 7.17 -2.10 6.82
CA ILE A 30 6.42 -3.33 6.52
C ILE A 30 5.11 -2.99 5.79
N TYR A 31 4.35 -2.04 6.33
CA TYR A 31 3.11 -1.58 5.71
C TYR A 31 3.34 -1.10 4.28
N TYR A 32 4.43 -0.37 4.02
CA TYR A 32 4.77 0.16 2.71
C TYR A 32 5.09 -0.94 1.70
N PHE A 33 5.89 -1.95 2.07
CA PHE A 33 6.13 -3.11 1.20
C PHE A 33 4.81 -3.80 0.80
N CYS A 34 3.96 -4.04 1.79
CA CYS A 34 2.65 -4.65 1.55
C CYS A 34 1.76 -3.73 0.69
N LEU A 35 1.73 -2.43 0.96
CA LEU A 35 0.92 -1.46 0.21
C LEU A 35 1.34 -1.37 -1.25
N MET A 36 2.65 -1.22 -1.51
CA MET A 36 3.17 -1.07 -2.87
C MET A 36 2.88 -2.32 -3.70
N LEU A 37 3.03 -3.51 -3.13
CA LEU A 37 2.71 -4.74 -3.84
C LEU A 37 1.20 -4.92 -4.06
N GLY A 38 0.38 -4.52 -3.09
CA GLY A 38 -1.08 -4.52 -3.23
C GLY A 38 -1.58 -3.56 -4.31
N LEU A 39 -1.00 -2.36 -4.38
CA LEU A 39 -1.26 -1.41 -5.46
C LEU A 39 -0.75 -1.96 -6.79
N ALA A 40 0.48 -2.49 -6.85
CA ALA A 40 1.08 -3.05 -8.06
C ALA A 40 0.20 -4.14 -8.68
N THR A 41 -0.22 -5.11 -7.86
CA THR A 41 -1.04 -6.26 -8.27
C THR A 41 -2.54 -5.95 -8.37
N GLY A 42 -3.01 -4.85 -7.78
CA GLY A 42 -4.43 -4.55 -7.60
C GLY A 42 -5.12 -5.43 -6.55
N LYS A 43 -4.36 -6.21 -5.77
CA LYS A 43 -4.91 -7.08 -4.70
C LYS A 43 -5.40 -6.23 -3.53
N TYR A 44 -6.63 -6.52 -3.11
CA TYR A 44 -7.33 -5.75 -2.10
C TYR A 44 -8.09 -6.68 -1.16
N ASN A 45 -7.82 -6.59 0.15
CA ASN A 45 -8.57 -7.30 1.18
C ASN A 45 -8.87 -6.38 2.37
N ASN A 46 -10.15 -6.10 2.61
CA ASN A 46 -10.61 -5.20 3.68
C ASN A 46 -10.77 -5.87 5.06
N THR A 47 -10.01 -6.93 5.35
CA THR A 47 -10.02 -7.51 6.70
C THR A 47 -9.65 -6.45 7.75
N LYS A 48 -10.36 -6.49 8.88
CA LYS A 48 -10.10 -5.66 10.05
C LYS A 48 -9.10 -6.31 11.01
N ASP A 49 -8.62 -7.51 10.69
CA ASP A 49 -7.64 -8.22 11.47
C ASP A 49 -6.29 -7.50 11.36
N GLY A 50 -5.88 -6.82 12.44
CA GLY A 50 -4.66 -6.04 12.45
C GLY A 50 -4.60 -5.04 13.59
N SER A 51 -3.41 -4.48 13.80
CA SER A 51 -3.21 -3.39 14.75
C SER A 51 -3.17 -2.05 14.02
N GLU A 52 -3.98 -1.10 14.48
CA GLU A 52 -3.83 0.30 14.12
C GLU A 52 -2.58 0.86 14.81
N PHE A 53 -1.72 1.58 14.09
CA PHE A 53 -0.44 2.01 14.64
C PHE A 53 -0.16 3.51 14.58
N VAL A 54 -0.44 4.20 13.46
CA VAL A 54 -0.26 5.66 13.35
C VAL A 54 -1.34 6.30 12.48
N ASP A 55 -1.66 7.57 12.72
CA ASP A 55 -2.60 8.40 11.96
C ASP A 55 -1.88 9.50 11.15
N TYR A 56 -0.63 9.26 10.76
CA TYR A 56 0.21 10.20 10.01
C TYR A 56 1.27 9.45 9.20
N PHE A 57 1.78 10.07 8.14
CA PHE A 57 2.96 9.55 7.44
C PHE A 57 4.19 9.79 8.31
N VAL A 58 4.92 8.73 8.66
CA VAL A 58 6.17 8.85 9.42
C VAL A 58 7.22 9.61 8.58
N LYS A 59 8.22 10.20 9.26
CA LYS A 59 9.14 11.20 8.69
C LYS A 59 9.72 10.80 7.32
N ASP A 60 10.16 9.56 7.18
CA ASP A 60 10.83 9.08 5.95
C ASP A 60 9.86 8.92 4.75
N TYR A 61 8.56 8.85 5.02
CA TYR A 61 7.51 8.74 4.01
C TYR A 61 6.71 10.04 3.81
N ALA A 62 6.89 11.04 4.66
CA ALA A 62 6.16 12.30 4.59
C ALA A 62 6.39 13.03 3.25
N SER A 63 7.62 13.00 2.71
CA SER A 63 7.92 13.57 1.39
C SER A 63 7.30 12.78 0.22
N HIS A 64 6.92 11.52 0.45
CA HIS A 64 6.35 10.61 -0.54
C HIS A 64 4.82 10.49 -0.44
N GLN A 65 4.19 11.20 0.50
CA GLN A 65 2.75 11.18 0.72
C GLN A 65 1.95 11.44 -0.57
N THR A 66 2.28 12.51 -1.30
CA THR A 66 1.57 12.86 -2.55
C THR A 66 1.65 11.74 -3.60
N LEU A 67 2.79 11.05 -3.67
CA LEU A 67 2.97 9.92 -4.58
C LEU A 67 2.07 8.74 -4.18
N ILE A 68 2.08 8.35 -2.90
CA ILE A 68 1.24 7.26 -2.39
C ILE A 68 -0.25 7.54 -2.65
N ILE A 69 -0.69 8.78 -2.44
CA ILE A 69 -2.06 9.22 -2.72
C ILE A 69 -2.37 9.12 -4.22
N GLY A 70 -1.45 9.57 -5.08
CA GLY A 70 -1.62 9.47 -6.54
C GLY A 70 -1.74 8.02 -7.03
N LEU A 71 -0.94 7.10 -6.45
CA LEU A 71 -1.01 5.67 -6.75
C LEU A 71 -2.35 5.07 -6.32
N LEU A 72 -2.83 5.41 -5.13
CA LEU A 72 -4.15 4.99 -4.66
C LEU A 72 -5.28 5.46 -5.60
N ILE A 73 -5.24 6.73 -6.00
CA ILE A 73 -6.24 7.31 -6.91
C ILE A 73 -6.23 6.57 -8.24
N ARG A 74 -5.04 6.34 -8.82
CA ARG A 74 -4.92 5.58 -10.08
C ARG A 74 -5.49 4.16 -9.95
N ALA A 75 -5.15 3.45 -8.88
CA ALA A 75 -5.68 2.10 -8.62
C ALA A 75 -7.22 2.10 -8.50
N GLU A 76 -7.80 3.07 -7.79
CA GLU A 76 -9.26 3.16 -7.62
C GLU A 76 -10.00 3.62 -8.88
N LEU A 77 -9.40 4.48 -9.71
CA LEU A 77 -9.96 4.83 -11.03
C LEU A 77 -9.99 3.59 -11.93
N PHE A 78 -8.86 2.88 -12.03
CA PHE A 78 -8.75 1.67 -12.83
C PHE A 78 -9.76 0.61 -12.40
N LYS A 79 -9.89 0.37 -11.08
CA LYS A 79 -10.87 -0.55 -10.51
C LYS A 79 -12.33 -0.19 -10.85
N ARG A 80 -12.63 1.09 -11.06
CA ARG A 80 -13.95 1.58 -11.45
C ARG A 80 -14.15 1.63 -12.97
N GLY A 81 -13.13 1.29 -13.75
CA GLY A 81 -13.16 1.42 -15.22
C GLY A 81 -13.15 2.88 -15.70
N ILE A 82 -12.73 3.82 -14.84
CA ILE A 82 -12.69 5.25 -15.13
C ILE A 82 -11.33 5.58 -15.73
N HIS A 83 -11.33 6.23 -16.88
CA HIS A 83 -10.12 6.69 -17.55
C HIS A 83 -9.60 7.99 -16.92
N ILE A 84 -8.28 8.15 -16.85
CA ILE A 84 -7.65 9.34 -16.23
C ILE A 84 -8.02 10.67 -16.92
N THR A 85 -8.52 10.60 -18.15
CA THR A 85 -9.00 11.76 -18.93
C THR A 85 -10.40 12.23 -18.52
N GLU A 86 -11.15 11.43 -17.75
CA GLU A 86 -12.47 11.77 -17.23
C GLU A 86 -12.35 12.73 -16.05
N ARG A 87 -12.02 13.99 -16.35
CA ARG A 87 -11.62 15.01 -15.36
C ARG A 87 -12.61 15.16 -14.20
N ASP A 88 -13.91 15.09 -14.48
CA ASP A 88 -14.94 15.25 -13.45
C ASP A 88 -14.94 14.08 -12.47
N GLU A 89 -14.83 12.85 -12.96
CA GLU A 89 -14.73 11.65 -12.14
C GLU A 89 -13.44 11.62 -11.32
N VAL A 90 -12.32 12.00 -11.93
CA VAL A 90 -11.04 12.14 -11.24
C VAL A 90 -11.16 13.18 -10.11
N SER A 91 -11.70 14.36 -10.40
CA SER A 91 -11.94 15.43 -9.42
C SER A 91 -12.86 14.97 -8.28
N ASN A 92 -13.93 14.23 -8.59
CA ASN A 92 -14.84 13.69 -7.59
C ASN A 92 -14.14 12.69 -6.66
N LEU A 93 -13.25 11.84 -7.20
CA LEU A 93 -12.46 10.92 -6.40
C LEU A 93 -11.47 11.65 -5.48
N PHE A 94 -10.79 12.68 -5.98
CA PHE A 94 -9.92 13.54 -5.16
C PHE A 94 -10.70 14.18 -4.01
N LYS A 95 -11.87 14.78 -4.29
CA LYS A 95 -12.72 15.38 -3.24
C LYS A 95 -13.17 14.38 -2.19
N LYS A 96 -13.35 13.12 -2.57
CA LYS A 96 -13.73 12.04 -1.65
C LYS A 96 -12.56 11.59 -0.77
N PHE A 97 -11.35 11.60 -1.31
CA PHE A 97 -10.18 11.02 -0.66
C PHE A 97 -9.34 12.01 0.12
N ILE A 98 -9.34 13.29 -0.25
CA ILE A 98 -8.56 14.31 0.43
C ILE A 98 -9.36 14.94 1.56
N ASP A 99 -8.77 14.97 2.75
CA ASP A 99 -9.27 15.71 3.91
C ASP A 99 -8.14 16.46 4.60
N THR A 100 -8.07 17.77 4.38
CA THR A 100 -7.02 18.65 4.91
C THR A 100 -7.09 18.86 6.42
N ALA A 101 -8.16 18.42 7.10
CA ALA A 101 -8.26 18.48 8.56
C ALA A 101 -7.48 17.36 9.26
N THR A 102 -7.05 16.33 8.51
CA THR A 102 -6.31 15.18 9.05
C THR A 102 -4.80 15.34 8.88
N ARG A 103 -4.03 14.62 9.71
CA ARG A 103 -2.55 14.62 9.62
C ARG A 103 -2.04 13.87 8.38
N THR A 104 -2.80 12.92 7.85
CA THR A 104 -2.53 12.20 6.61
C THR A 104 -3.00 12.94 5.36
N GLN A 105 -3.75 14.05 5.52
CA GLN A 105 -4.51 14.72 4.45
C GLN A 105 -5.48 13.79 3.70
N LEU A 106 -5.88 12.68 4.32
CA LEU A 106 -6.73 11.65 3.73
C LEU A 106 -8.00 11.46 4.55
N SER A 107 -9.11 11.24 3.87
CA SER A 107 -10.36 10.83 4.51
C SER A 107 -10.23 9.40 5.06
N ASP A 108 -11.10 9.05 6.01
CA ASP A 108 -11.15 7.68 6.56
C ASP A 108 -11.40 6.62 5.47
N GLU A 109 -12.13 6.97 4.41
CA GLU A 109 -12.33 6.07 3.27
C GLU A 109 -11.01 5.80 2.54
N ALA A 110 -10.20 6.83 2.29
CA ALA A 110 -8.92 6.67 1.62
C ALA A 110 -7.94 5.86 2.47
N ILE A 111 -7.92 6.08 3.79
CA ILE A 111 -7.13 5.25 4.73
C ILE A 111 -7.57 3.80 4.70
N GLU A 112 -8.88 3.54 4.71
CA GLU A 112 -9.39 2.17 4.60
C GLU A 112 -9.02 1.50 3.27
N LYS A 113 -8.97 2.28 2.19
CA LYS A 113 -8.50 1.77 0.89
C LYS A 113 -7.02 1.40 0.94
N LEU A 114 -6.16 2.27 1.48
CA LEU A 114 -4.74 1.97 1.65
C LEU A 114 -4.54 0.71 2.51
N ASN A 115 -5.24 0.61 3.65
CA ASN A 115 -5.18 -0.57 4.51
C ASN A 115 -5.62 -1.85 3.79
N GLY A 116 -6.66 -1.76 2.95
CA GLY A 116 -7.11 -2.90 2.16
C GLY A 116 -6.12 -3.33 1.08
N TYR A 117 -5.43 -2.39 0.42
CA TYR A 117 -4.35 -2.71 -0.51
C TYR A 117 -3.13 -3.28 0.23
N ALA A 118 -2.72 -2.72 1.36
CA ALA A 118 -1.64 -3.30 2.17
C ALA A 118 -1.96 -4.73 2.62
N SER A 119 -3.17 -4.97 3.10
CA SER A 119 -3.64 -6.31 3.47
C SER A 119 -3.60 -7.29 2.29
N GLY A 120 -4.10 -6.89 1.11
CA GLY A 120 -4.08 -7.73 -0.08
C GLY A 120 -2.67 -7.96 -0.65
N GLY A 121 -1.80 -6.97 -0.55
CA GLY A 121 -0.41 -7.09 -0.96
C GLY A 121 0.41 -8.00 -0.06
N TYR A 122 0.10 -8.04 1.25
CA TYR A 122 0.65 -9.07 2.14
C TYR A 122 0.23 -10.47 1.73
N GLU A 123 -1.06 -10.70 1.39
CA GLU A 123 -1.52 -12.02 0.95
C GLU A 123 -0.80 -12.49 -0.30
N TYR A 124 -0.57 -11.57 -1.24
CA TYR A 124 0.23 -11.86 -2.42
C TYR A 124 1.67 -12.18 -2.03
N LEU A 125 2.33 -11.32 -1.24
CA LEU A 125 3.72 -11.49 -0.85
C LEU A 125 3.97 -12.83 -0.13
N ALA A 126 3.14 -13.16 0.84
CA ALA A 126 3.25 -14.40 1.62
C ALA A 126 2.81 -15.64 0.81
N GLY A 127 2.06 -15.46 -0.27
CA GLY A 127 1.75 -16.52 -1.23
C GLY A 127 2.90 -16.83 -2.18
N GLU A 128 3.73 -15.84 -2.51
CA GLU A 128 4.90 -16.00 -3.39
C GLU A 128 6.18 -16.39 -2.63
N ILE A 129 6.24 -16.14 -1.32
CA ILE A 129 7.39 -16.44 -0.46
C ILE A 129 6.94 -17.37 0.68
N ASP A 130 7.19 -18.67 0.51
CA ASP A 130 6.71 -19.76 1.38
C ASP A 130 7.12 -19.62 2.86
N THR A 131 8.27 -18.98 3.13
CA THR A 131 8.84 -18.91 4.48
C THR A 131 9.05 -17.47 4.92
N LYS A 132 8.99 -17.25 6.24
CA LYS A 132 9.32 -15.95 6.83
C LYS A 132 10.73 -15.52 6.40
N PRO A 133 10.94 -14.26 5.98
CA PRO A 133 12.26 -13.78 5.60
C PRO A 133 13.18 -13.75 6.82
N HIS A 134 14.42 -14.19 6.68
CA HIS A 134 15.42 -14.19 7.77
C HIS A 134 16.54 -13.16 7.57
N HIS A 135 16.83 -12.84 6.31
CA HIS A 135 17.86 -11.91 5.87
C HIS A 135 17.21 -10.75 5.11
N VAL A 136 17.58 -9.53 5.45
CA VAL A 136 16.98 -8.32 4.88
C VAL A 136 17.35 -8.20 3.41
N GLU A 137 18.60 -8.51 3.08
CA GLU A 137 19.15 -8.40 1.74
C GLU A 137 18.43 -9.34 0.76
N GLU A 138 18.26 -10.61 1.15
CA GLU A 138 17.54 -11.61 0.37
C GLU A 138 16.07 -11.22 0.19
N PHE A 139 15.43 -10.73 1.26
CA PHE A 139 14.07 -10.22 1.19
C PHE A 139 13.95 -9.06 0.20
N LEU A 140 14.82 -8.05 0.27
CA LEU A 140 14.75 -6.87 -0.59
C LEU A 140 14.97 -7.22 -2.07
N ILE A 141 15.89 -8.14 -2.38
CA ILE A 141 16.11 -8.63 -3.75
C ILE A 141 14.85 -9.33 -4.27
N THR A 142 14.28 -10.23 -3.46
CA THR A 142 13.09 -11.01 -3.85
C THR A 142 11.88 -10.09 -4.03
N TYR A 143 11.66 -9.19 -3.08
CA TYR A 143 10.60 -8.20 -3.10
C TYR A 143 10.70 -7.29 -4.32
N HIS A 144 11.90 -6.82 -4.67
CA HIS A 144 12.11 -5.98 -5.86
C HIS A 144 11.68 -6.70 -7.14
N ASN A 145 12.05 -7.97 -7.31
CA ASN A 145 11.68 -8.76 -8.47
C ASN A 145 10.17 -8.96 -8.54
N LEU A 146 9.53 -9.34 -7.42
CA LEU A 146 8.08 -9.51 -7.34
C LEU A 146 7.33 -8.20 -7.65
N LEU A 147 7.82 -7.07 -7.17
CA LEU A 147 7.20 -5.78 -7.43
C LEU A 147 7.30 -5.38 -8.91
N ASN A 148 8.46 -5.56 -9.54
CA ASN A 148 8.63 -5.27 -10.97
C ASN A 148 7.72 -6.17 -11.82
N GLU A 149 7.70 -7.47 -11.53
CA GLU A 149 6.82 -8.41 -12.23
C GLU A 149 5.34 -8.03 -12.05
N ALA A 150 4.92 -7.66 -10.83
CA ALA A 150 3.57 -7.20 -10.56
C ALA A 150 3.19 -5.93 -11.35
N ILE A 151 4.14 -5.01 -11.57
CA ILE A 151 3.93 -3.80 -12.37
C ILE A 151 3.82 -4.17 -13.86
N GLU A 152 4.72 -5.00 -14.37
CA GLU A 152 4.78 -5.42 -15.77
C GLU A 152 3.55 -6.23 -16.19
N ASN A 153 3.05 -7.07 -15.28
CA ASN A 153 1.88 -7.92 -15.55
C ASN A 153 0.53 -7.22 -15.31
N ASN A 154 0.53 -5.95 -14.86
CA ASN A 154 -0.70 -5.24 -14.58
C ASN A 154 -0.95 -4.09 -15.57
N PRO A 155 -1.96 -4.22 -16.45
CA PRO A 155 -2.32 -3.18 -17.43
C PRO A 155 -2.61 -1.82 -16.81
N GLN A 156 -2.95 -1.75 -15.52
CA GLN A 156 -3.19 -0.48 -14.85
C GLN A 156 -1.93 0.42 -14.83
N TRP A 157 -0.73 -0.18 -14.82
CA TRP A 157 0.55 0.53 -14.71
C TRP A 157 1.25 0.74 -16.05
N LEU A 158 0.99 -0.14 -17.03
CA LEU A 158 1.50 -0.02 -18.39
C LEU A 158 0.84 1.17 -19.09
N SER A 159 1.60 2.23 -19.38
CA SER A 159 1.04 3.40 -20.05
C SER A 159 0.67 3.07 -21.50
N ARG A 160 -0.60 3.23 -21.85
CA ARG A 160 -0.96 3.81 -23.15
C ARG A 160 -1.00 5.32 -22.95
N VAL A 161 0.16 5.97 -23.07
CA VAL A 161 0.18 7.38 -23.49
C VAL A 161 -0.10 7.40 -24.98
#